data_AF-A0AA88XV21-F1
#
_entry.id   AF-A0AA88XV21-F1
#
_cell.length_a   1.000
_cell.length_b   1.000
_cell.length_c   1.000
_cell.angle_alpha   90.00
_cell.angle_beta   90.00
_cell.angle_gamma   90.00
#
_symmetry.space_group_name_H-M   'P 1'
#
loop_
_entity.id
_entity.type
_entity.pdbx_description
1 polymer ?
#
loop_
_entity_poly.entity_id
_entity_poly.type
_entity_poly.pdbx_seq_one_letter_code
_entity_poly.pdbx_strand_id
1 'polypeptide(L)'
;FSGDEVAGMLSLKHIYEIAKIKQTDDNFSGKTLYEICKDIIGTAHSLGIQVVRELKPEEYGEFLKERNKFVEECERELEEARQAKLLRL
;
A
#
# COMPACT_ATOMS: atom_id res chain seq x y z
N PHE A 1 0.07 12.67 -0.44
CA PHE A 1 -1.06 11.76 -0.22
C PHE A 1 -1.57 12.05 1.18
N SER A 2 -2.74 12.68 1.30
CA SER A 2 -3.39 12.84 2.59
C SER A 2 -3.70 11.44 3.12
N GLY A 3 -3.50 11.19 4.41
CA GLY A 3 -3.63 9.86 5.03
C GLY A 3 -5.07 9.35 5.10
N ASP A 4 -5.93 9.73 4.15
CA ASP A 4 -7.36 9.44 4.13
C ASP A 4 -7.67 8.14 3.38
N GLU A 5 -6.78 7.68 2.50
CA GLU A 5 -7.01 6.51 1.65
C GLU A 5 -6.08 5.34 2.02
N VAL A 6 -6.68 4.18 2.27
CA VAL A 6 -5.96 2.91 2.43
C VAL A 6 -5.93 2.19 1.08
N ALA A 7 -4.77 2.19 0.43
CA ALA A 7 -4.55 1.54 -0.86
C ALA A 7 -4.44 0.02 -0.75
N GLY A 8 -4.01 -0.50 0.41
CA GLY A 8 -3.87 -1.92 0.65
C GLY A 8 -3.61 -2.26 2.13
N MET A 9 -3.63 -3.55 2.46
CA MET A 9 -3.39 -4.04 3.81
C MET A 9 -2.33 -5.14 3.80
N LEU A 10 -1.43 -5.13 4.78
CA LEU A 10 -0.41 -6.16 4.98
C LEU A 10 -0.39 -6.61 6.44
N SER A 11 -0.12 -7.89 6.67
CA SER A 11 0.08 -8.40 8.03
C SER A 11 1.54 -8.29 8.48
N LEU A 12 1.78 -8.31 9.79
CA LEU A 12 3.14 -8.36 10.36
C LEU A 12 3.99 -9.54 9.86
N LYS A 13 3.36 -10.65 9.46
CA LYS A 13 4.06 -11.80 8.83
C LYS A 13 4.65 -11.40 7.48
N HIS A 14 3.90 -10.67 6.65
CA HIS A 14 4.41 -10.16 5.37
C HIS A 14 5.57 -9.19 5.58
N ILE A 15 5.44 -8.28 6.56
CA ILE A 15 6.51 -7.34 6.90
C ILE A 15 7.79 -8.08 7.30
N TYR A 16 7.66 -9.13 8.12
CA TYR A 16 8.79 -9.94 8.55
C TYR A 16 9.50 -10.62 7.37
N GLU A 17 8.75 -11.24 6.44
CA GLU A 17 9.35 -11.90 5.28
C GLU A 17 10.03 -10.89 4.34
N ILE A 18 9.42 -9.71 4.11
CA ILE A 18 10.06 -8.63 3.35
C ILE A 18 11.34 -8.18 4.05
N ALA A 19 11.31 -7.99 5.38
CA ALA A 19 12.47 -7.56 6.15
C ALA A 19 13.60 -8.60 6.11
N LYS A 20 13.26 -9.89 6.14
CA LYS A 20 14.22 -10.98 6.09
C LYS A 20 14.96 -11.03 4.75
N ILE A 21 14.25 -10.80 3.64
CA ILE A 21 14.87 -10.66 2.32
C ILE A 21 15.73 -9.41 2.29
N LYS A 22 15.20 -8.28 2.77
CA LYS A 22 15.88 -6.98 2.72
C LYS A 22 17.10 -6.88 3.64
N GLN A 23 17.17 -7.72 4.66
CA GLN A 23 18.34 -7.85 5.53
C GLN A 23 19.60 -8.31 4.79
N THR A 24 19.48 -8.95 3.63
CA THR A 24 20.65 -9.36 2.83
C THR A 24 21.24 -8.22 2.01
N ASP A 25 20.59 -7.07 1.93
CA ASP A 25 21.08 -5.93 1.17
C ASP A 25 22.18 -5.18 1.95
N ASP A 26 23.24 -4.75 1.26
CA ASP A 26 24.36 -4.02 1.86
C ASP A 26 23.92 -2.75 2.62
N ASN A 27 22.87 -2.09 2.14
CA ASN A 27 22.28 -0.89 2.74
C ASN A 27 21.71 -1.13 4.15
N PHE A 28 21.43 -2.38 4.51
CA PHE A 28 20.91 -2.77 5.83
C PHE A 28 21.98 -3.49 6.68
N SER A 29 23.24 -3.49 6.24
CA SER A 29 24.35 -4.00 7.03
C SER A 29 24.42 -3.31 8.40
N GLY A 30 24.51 -4.12 9.47
CA GLY A 30 24.54 -3.65 10.85
C GLY A 30 23.18 -3.30 11.47
N LYS A 31 22.07 -3.34 10.71
CA LYS A 31 20.72 -3.21 11.27
C LYS A 31 20.17 -4.56 11.73
N THR A 32 19.49 -4.53 12.86
CA THR A 32 18.73 -5.69 13.35
C THR A 32 17.47 -5.88 12.50
N LEU A 33 16.97 -7.12 12.44
CA LEU A 33 15.74 -7.43 11.71
C LEU A 33 14.53 -6.61 12.20
N TYR A 34 14.50 -6.27 13.49
CA TYR A 34 13.46 -5.42 14.08
C TYR A 34 13.49 -3.98 13.55
N GLU A 35 14.68 -3.39 13.42
CA GLU A 35 14.85 -2.04 12.84
C GLU A 35 14.40 -2.03 11.37
N ILE A 36 14.75 -3.07 10.61
CA ILE A 36 14.33 -3.22 9.21
C ILE A 36 12.80 -3.33 9.12
N CYS A 37 12.17 -4.12 9.99
CA CYS A 37 10.70 -4.20 10.07
C CYS A 37 10.07 -2.82 10.34
N LYS A 38 10.64 -2.02 11.26
CA LYS A 38 10.15 -0.66 11.53
C LYS A 38 10.27 0.25 10.31
N ASP A 39 11.41 0.21 9.63
CA ASP A 39 11.64 1.00 8.41
C ASP A 39 10.63 0.64 7.31
N ILE A 40 10.34 -0.66 7.14
CA ILE A 40 9.34 -1.14 6.19
C ILE A 40 7.93 -0.70 6.57
N ILE A 41 7.56 -0.74 7.86
CA ILE A 41 6.24 -0.24 8.31
C ILE A 41 6.10 1.25 8.01
N GLY A 42 7.13 2.05 8.28
CA GLY A 42 7.14 3.48 7.92
C GLY A 42 6.94 3.70 6.42
N THR A 43 7.59 2.89 5.59
CA THR A 43 7.42 2.91 4.13
C THR A 43 6.01 2.48 3.72
N ALA A 44 5.44 1.47 4.36
CA ALA A 44 4.07 1.03 4.08
C ALA A 44 3.05 2.16 4.32
N HIS A 45 3.19 2.87 5.44
CA HIS A 45 2.30 3.99 5.76
C HIS A 45 2.39 5.13 4.74
N SER A 46 3.59 5.47 4.25
CA SER A 46 3.74 6.53 3.24
C SER A 46 3.14 6.14 1.88
N LEU A 47 3.02 4.85 1.60
CA LEU A 47 2.37 4.29 0.41
C LEU A 47 0.85 4.10 0.57
N GLY A 48 0.27 4.45 1.73
CA GLY A 48 -1.14 4.21 2.02
C GLY A 48 -1.46 2.74 2.32
N ILE A 49 -0.48 1.95 2.73
CA ILE A 49 -0.67 0.54 3.10
C ILE A 49 -0.84 0.44 4.62
N GLN A 50 -1.97 -0.11 5.05
CA GLN A 50 -2.25 -0.35 6.46
C GLN A 50 -1.61 -1.67 6.92
N VAL A 51 -0.76 -1.58 7.95
CA VAL A 51 -0.16 -2.77 8.57
C VAL A 51 -1.05 -3.26 9.72
N VAL A 52 -1.56 -4.48 9.61
CA VAL A 52 -2.41 -5.12 10.61
C VAL A 52 -1.70 -6.31 11.26
N ARG A 53 -2.18 -6.74 12.43
CA ARG A 53 -1.60 -7.89 13.13
C ARG A 53 -1.87 -9.20 12.39
N GLU A 54 -3.09 -9.37 11.89
CA GLU A 54 -3.57 -10.55 11.19
C GLU A 54 -4.50 -10.12 10.06
N LEU A 55 -4.41 -10.81 8.92
CA LEU A 55 -5.28 -10.59 7.77
C LEU A 55 -6.28 -11.74 7.70
N LYS A 56 -7.56 -11.44 7.88
CA LYS A 56 -8.63 -12.41 7.66
C LYS A 56 -9.05 -12.39 6.19
N PRO A 57 -9.11 -13.55 5.51
CA PRO A 57 -9.46 -13.60 4.09
C PRO A 57 -10.80 -12.97 3.75
N GLU A 58 -11.79 -13.10 4.63
CA GLU A 58 -13.15 -12.60 4.42
C GLU A 58 -13.17 -11.07 4.43
N GLU A 59 -12.61 -10.46 5.49
CA GLU A 59 -12.49 -9.01 5.66
C GLU A 59 -11.66 -8.39 4.51
N TYR A 60 -10.56 -9.04 4.13
CA TYR A 60 -9.72 -8.57 3.04
C TYR A 60 -10.43 -8.68 1.68
N GLY A 61 -11.24 -9.72 1.48
CA GLY A 61 -12.05 -9.88 0.28
C GLY A 61 -13.13 -8.79 0.14
N GLU A 62 -13.73 -8.35 1.23
CA GLU A 62 -14.66 -7.22 1.25
C GLU A 62 -13.94 -5.91 0.91
N PHE A 63 -12.80 -5.65 1.56
CA PHE A 63 -11.96 -4.50 1.27
C PHE A 63 -11.60 -4.40 -0.23
N LEU A 64 -11.20 -5.50 -0.85
CA LEU A 64 -10.84 -5.51 -2.28
C LEU A 64 -12.03 -5.17 -3.19
N LYS A 65 -13.24 -5.61 -2.85
CA LYS A 65 -14.45 -5.27 -3.63
C LYS A 65 -14.75 -3.78 -3.55
N GLU A 66 -14.64 -3.17 -2.37
CA GLU A 66 -14.85 -1.74 -2.18
C GLU A 66 -13.76 -0.93 -2.89
N ARG A 67 -12.50 -1.36 -2.75
CA ARG A 67 -11.36 -0.72 -3.40
C ARG A 67 -11.48 -0.72 -4.91
N ASN A 68 -11.86 -1.84 -5.53
CA ASN A 68 -12.01 -1.92 -6.98
C ASN A 68 -13.08 -0.96 -7.51
N LYS A 69 -14.24 -0.87 -6.83
CA LYS A 69 -15.29 0.09 -7.20
C LYS A 69 -14.78 1.54 -7.15
N PHE A 70 -14.03 1.88 -6.11
CA PHE A 70 -13.44 3.21 -5.97
C PHE A 70 -12.43 3.49 -7.08
N VAL A 71 -11.55 2.54 -7.40
CA VAL A 71 -10.56 2.71 -8.48
C VAL A 71 -11.25 2.92 -9.82
N GLU A 72 -12.28 2.13 -10.13
CA GLU A 72 -13.08 2.27 -11.35
C GLU A 72 -13.72 3.67 -11.46
N GLU A 73 -14.20 4.22 -10.35
CA GLU A 73 -14.74 5.59 -10.30
C GLU A 73 -13.67 6.65 -10.51
N CYS A 74 -12.52 6.55 -9.83
CA CYS A 74 -11.39 7.45 -10.04
C CYS A 74 -10.87 7.43 -11.48
N GLU A 75 -10.80 6.26 -12.10
CA GLU A 75 -10.39 6.12 -13.50
C GLU A 75 -11.37 6.80 -14.45
N ARG A 76 -12.68 6.65 -14.20
CA ARG A 76 -13.73 7.33 -14.98
C ARG A 76 -13.62 8.85 -14.87
N GLU A 77 -13.48 9.39 -13.65
CA GLU A 77 -13.30 10.82 -13.42
C GLU A 77 -12.03 11.36 -14.11
N LEU A 78 -10.94 10.60 -14.05
CA LEU A 78 -9.68 10.96 -14.69
C LEU A 78 -9.81 11.00 -16.21
N GLU A 79 -10.54 10.06 -16.81
CA GLU A 79 -10.80 10.03 -18.25
C GLU A 79 -11.68 11.20 -18.69
N GLU A 80 -12.76 11.50 -17.95
CA GLU A 80 -13.60 12.67 -18.20
C GLU A 80 -12.79 13.98 -18.12
N ALA A 81 -11.91 14.11 -17.12
CA ALA A 81 -11.03 15.26 -16.97
C ALA A 81 -10.01 15.37 -18.13
N ARG A 82 -9.48 14.24 -18.62
CA ARG A 82 -8.59 14.21 -19.79
C ARG A 82 -9.32 14.65 -21.06
N GLN A 83 -10.52 14.13 -21.31
CA GLN A 83 -11.34 14.49 -22.47
C GLN A 83 -11.74 15.96 -22.44
N ALA A 84 -12.16 16.47 -21.27
CA ALA A 84 -12.47 17.88 -21.09
C ALA A 84 -11.26 18.80 -21.33
N LYS A 85 -10.04 18.35 -21.00
CA LYS A 85 -8.80 19.09 -21.29
C LYS A 85 -8.47 19.11 -22.78
N LEU A 86 -8.71 18.02 -23.50
CA LEU A 86 -8.49 17.93 -24.95
C LEU A 86 -9.46 18.81 -25.75
N LEU A 87 -10.71 18.90 -25.33
CA LEU A 87 -11.73 19.75 -25.98
C LEU A 87 -11.53 21.26 -25.77
N ARG A 88 -10.60 21.66 -24.88
CA ARG A 88 -10.25 23.06 -24.59
C ARG A 88 -9.01 23.55 -25.37
N LEU A 89 -8.37 22.69 -26.15
CA LEU A 89 -7.26 23.01 -27.07
C LEU A 89 -7.79 23.22 -28.49
#